data_AF-A0A3M1JD09-F1
#
_entry.id   AF-A0A3M1JD09-F1
#
_cell.length_a   1.000
_cell.length_b   1.000
_cell.length_c   1.000
_cell.angle_alpha   90.00
_cell.angle_beta   90.00
_cell.angle_gamma   90.00
#
_symmetry.space_group_name_H-M   'P 1'
#
loop_
_entity.id
_entity.type
_entity.pdbx_description
1 polymer ?
#
loop_
_entity_poly.entity_id
_entity_poly.type
_entity_poly.pdbx_seq_one_letter_code
_entity_poly.pdbx_strand_id
1 'polypeptide(L)'
;PNTGRMAPKTEHWYTFTAGKVDGKLIENYSLTMFFTPGEPNLARYVTFEMFTGSQLPIWSRGTPDDMEHFGAGSWVSRDGDYITGERLWHGTVVDGDTYYVKITNGTSKWIDYHLVPGDIINMELGEPKIKPQKAVVQIPAEPTGKDIGAPLLLQKGRTSGKLAAGEDLWFSFTTPNTNKKSFDFLPYSIGLTHKPGYGYLAHHINVEIYPYQMQQIWRRGTGDEMTPLGVGSFTKYNEAADTHTWLWDGHLVSNTTYFIRIRNDGGQEIDYDLLVRRK
;
A
#
# COMPACT_ATOMS: atom_id res chain seq x y z
N PRO A 1 1.65 20.49 15.77
CA PRO A 1 1.50 20.10 14.34
C PRO A 1 2.22 21.16 13.49
N ASN A 2 3.18 20.76 12.68
CA ASN A 2 3.90 21.67 11.79
C ASN A 2 3.21 21.67 10.43
N THR A 3 2.70 22.82 10.00
CA THR A 3 2.08 22.98 8.68
C THR A 3 2.99 23.80 7.78
N GLY A 4 2.96 23.53 6.49
CA GLY A 4 3.77 24.28 5.54
C GLY A 4 3.33 24.07 4.10
N ARG A 5 3.92 24.88 3.23
CA ARG A 5 3.75 24.82 1.79
C ARG A 5 5.13 24.78 1.15
N MET A 6 5.38 23.80 0.28
CA MET A 6 6.70 23.61 -0.35
C MET A 6 6.63 23.86 -1.84
N ALA A 7 7.64 24.57 -2.34
CA ALA A 7 7.84 24.75 -3.76
C ALA A 7 8.29 23.43 -4.42
N PRO A 8 8.20 23.31 -5.75
CA PRO A 8 8.78 22.20 -6.49
C PRO A 8 10.27 22.03 -6.21
N LYS A 9 10.74 20.78 -6.06
CA LYS A 9 12.17 20.43 -5.91
C LYS A 9 12.86 21.09 -4.72
N THR A 10 12.12 21.37 -3.64
CA THR A 10 12.67 21.91 -2.40
C THR A 10 12.56 20.94 -1.24
N GLU A 11 13.29 21.24 -0.18
CA GLU A 11 13.27 20.51 1.08
C GLU A 11 13.02 21.45 2.26
N HIS A 12 12.34 20.96 3.29
CA HIS A 12 12.16 21.65 4.57
C HIS A 12 12.72 20.78 5.69
N TRP A 13 13.40 21.42 6.64
CA TRP A 13 14.02 20.74 7.77
C TRP A 13 13.33 21.12 9.07
N TYR A 14 13.06 20.12 9.89
CA TYR A 14 12.57 20.26 11.25
C TYR A 14 13.53 19.61 12.23
N THR A 15 13.54 20.14 13.45
CA THR A 15 14.25 19.52 14.57
C THR A 15 13.22 19.15 15.64
N PHE A 16 13.43 18.03 16.32
CA PHE A 16 12.71 17.72 17.55
C PHE A 16 13.64 17.03 18.54
N THR A 17 13.35 17.21 19.82
CA THR A 17 14.02 16.52 20.91
C THR A 17 12.98 15.62 21.56
N ALA A 18 13.27 14.32 21.65
CA ALA A 18 12.39 13.40 22.37
C ALA A 18 12.39 13.78 23.85
N GLY A 19 11.23 14.18 24.37
CA GLY A 19 11.07 14.51 25.79
C GLY A 19 10.91 13.25 26.62
N LYS A 20 11.37 13.26 27.88
CA LYS A 20 11.10 12.18 28.83
C LYS A 20 9.62 12.11 29.17
N VAL A 21 8.89 11.15 28.59
CA VAL A 21 7.47 10.97 28.90
C VAL A 21 7.29 9.93 29.99
N ASP A 22 8.08 8.85 30.00
CA ASP A 22 7.90 7.74 30.95
C ASP A 22 9.14 7.38 31.81
N GLY A 23 10.23 8.13 31.66
CA GLY A 23 11.48 7.93 32.42
C GLY A 23 12.36 6.80 31.89
N LYS A 24 11.98 6.13 30.79
CA LYS A 24 12.88 5.24 30.06
C LYS A 24 13.88 6.04 29.23
N LEU A 25 14.94 5.38 28.76
CA LEU A 25 15.94 6.00 27.89
C LEU A 25 15.57 5.87 26.41
N ILE A 26 14.72 4.89 26.06
CA ILE A 26 14.30 4.58 24.69
C ILE A 26 12.78 4.56 24.66
N GLU A 27 12.20 5.36 23.78
CA GLU A 27 10.75 5.47 23.59
C GLU A 27 10.36 5.10 22.15
N ASN A 28 9.18 4.49 21.99
CA ASN A 28 8.57 4.30 20.67
C ASN A 28 7.97 5.62 20.22
N TYR A 29 8.30 6.05 19.01
CA TYR A 29 7.83 7.29 18.43
C TYR A 29 7.17 7.03 17.08
N SER A 30 6.23 7.91 16.73
CA SER A 30 5.58 7.89 15.43
C SER A 30 5.52 9.30 14.88
N LEU A 31 5.66 9.41 13.57
CA LEU A 31 5.54 10.66 12.86
C LEU A 31 4.67 10.42 11.64
N THR A 32 3.60 11.20 11.51
CA THR A 32 2.69 11.13 10.37
C THR A 32 2.80 12.43 9.59
N MET A 33 2.88 12.32 8.27
CA MET A 33 2.81 13.45 7.35
C MET A 33 1.62 13.29 6.41
N PHE A 34 0.74 14.27 6.42
CA PHE A 34 -0.31 14.43 5.42
C PHE A 34 0.08 15.51 4.44
N PHE A 35 -0.24 15.35 3.15
CA PHE A 35 0.07 16.36 2.15
C PHE A 35 -0.86 16.28 0.94
N THR A 36 -0.97 17.37 0.19
CA THR A 36 -1.80 17.47 -1.01
C THR A 36 -0.92 17.47 -2.26
N PRO A 37 -0.58 16.30 -2.84
CA PRO A 37 0.25 16.25 -4.05
C PRO A 37 -0.47 16.80 -5.30
N GLY A 38 -1.78 17.07 -5.22
CA GLY A 38 -2.62 17.51 -6.33
C GLY A 38 -2.90 16.43 -7.39
N GLU A 39 -2.01 15.45 -7.53
CA GLU A 39 -2.16 14.24 -8.35
C GLU A 39 -1.58 13.01 -7.63
N PRO A 40 -2.26 11.85 -7.63
CA PRO A 40 -1.79 10.66 -6.94
C PRO A 40 -0.38 10.20 -7.36
N ASN A 41 -0.02 10.41 -8.63
CA ASN A 41 1.28 10.04 -9.22
C ASN A 41 2.48 10.75 -8.58
N LEU A 42 2.28 11.99 -8.14
CA LEU A 42 3.34 12.85 -7.62
C LEU A 42 3.71 12.50 -6.18
N ALA A 43 2.84 11.81 -5.48
CA ALA A 43 2.98 11.54 -4.07
C ALA A 43 4.16 10.62 -3.72
N ARG A 44 4.60 9.79 -4.68
CA ARG A 44 5.81 8.96 -4.54
C ARG A 44 7.09 9.81 -4.38
N TYR A 45 7.08 11.04 -4.91
CA TYR A 45 8.20 11.98 -4.85
C TYR A 45 8.15 12.90 -3.63
N VAL A 46 7.11 12.80 -2.81
CA VAL A 46 7.02 13.50 -1.54
C VAL A 46 7.34 12.50 -0.43
N THR A 47 8.35 12.80 0.37
CA THR A 47 8.81 11.92 1.45
C THR A 47 9.25 12.74 2.66
N PHE A 48 9.38 12.08 3.79
CA PHE A 48 10.20 12.60 4.88
C PHE A 48 11.19 11.54 5.36
N GLU A 49 12.35 12.00 5.81
CA GLU A 49 13.47 11.18 6.28
C GLU A 49 13.91 11.66 7.67
N MET A 50 14.38 10.74 8.48
CA MET A 50 14.76 10.94 9.89
C MET A 50 16.27 10.80 10.05
N PHE A 51 16.91 11.78 10.69
CA PHE A 51 18.35 11.81 10.95
C PHE A 51 18.64 12.03 12.43
N THR A 52 19.72 11.44 12.92
CA THR A 52 20.20 11.64 14.29
C THR A 52 20.97 12.96 14.40
N GLY A 53 21.00 13.55 15.60
CA GLY A 53 21.74 14.77 15.88
C GLY A 53 23.23 14.68 15.55
N SER A 54 23.80 13.48 15.66
CA SER A 54 25.19 13.18 15.30
C SER A 54 25.53 13.42 13.82
N GLN A 55 24.53 13.57 12.94
CA GLN A 55 24.73 13.87 11.52
C GLN A 55 24.91 15.37 11.23
N LEU A 56 24.63 16.26 12.20
CA LEU A 56 24.76 17.72 12.02
C LEU A 56 26.16 18.17 11.57
N PRO A 57 27.28 17.60 12.07
CA PRO A 57 28.61 17.94 11.58
C PRO A 57 28.87 17.55 10.11
N ILE A 58 28.13 16.59 9.55
CA ILE A 58 28.21 16.25 8.12
C ILE A 58 27.49 17.33 7.31
N TRP A 59 26.27 17.69 7.72
CA TRP A 59 25.51 18.78 7.11
C TRP A 59 26.28 20.11 7.10
N SER A 60 26.89 20.49 8.23
CA SER A 60 27.62 21.76 8.37
C SER A 60 28.90 21.85 7.53
N ARG A 61 29.44 20.70 7.11
CA ARG A 61 30.56 20.63 6.15
C ARG A 61 30.12 20.81 4.70
N GLY A 62 28.82 20.94 4.44
CA GLY A 62 28.27 21.17 3.11
C GLY A 62 28.14 19.91 2.26
N THR A 63 28.15 18.72 2.88
CA THR A 63 27.95 17.43 2.18
C THR A 63 26.70 16.71 2.69
N PRO A 64 25.49 17.29 2.53
CA PRO A 64 24.25 16.68 3.03
C PRO A 64 23.92 15.33 2.39
N ASP A 65 24.45 15.04 1.20
CA ASP A 65 24.30 13.75 0.51
C ASP A 65 25.04 12.60 1.22
N ASP A 66 26.02 12.92 2.08
CA ASP A 66 26.74 11.93 2.90
C ASP A 66 25.98 11.60 4.21
N MET A 67 24.87 12.27 4.49
CA MET A 67 24.06 11.99 5.68
C MET A 67 23.27 10.70 5.49
N GLU A 68 23.28 9.85 6.50
CA GLU A 68 22.49 8.62 6.51
C GLU A 68 21.23 8.79 7.37
N HIS A 69 20.06 8.55 6.77
CA HIS A 69 18.80 8.52 7.51
C HIS A 69 18.67 7.19 8.25
N PHE A 70 18.17 7.21 9.48
CA PHE A 70 17.86 5.98 10.22
C PHE A 70 16.42 5.50 10.00
N GLY A 71 15.62 6.27 9.24
CA GLY A 71 14.26 5.90 8.89
C GLY A 71 13.62 6.91 7.93
N ALA A 72 12.55 6.48 7.27
CA ALA A 72 11.77 7.31 6.36
C ALA A 72 10.27 7.01 6.45
N GLY A 73 9.46 8.00 6.10
CA GLY A 73 8.02 7.88 6.04
C GLY A 73 7.58 6.85 4.99
N SER A 74 7.01 5.74 5.46
CA SER A 74 6.41 4.73 4.60
C SER A 74 5.06 5.20 4.08
N TRP A 75 4.73 4.87 2.83
CA TRP A 75 3.43 5.21 2.26
C TRP A 75 2.32 4.43 2.97
N VAL A 76 1.33 5.16 3.49
CA VAL A 76 0.10 4.58 4.04
C VAL A 76 -1.10 5.27 3.39
N SER A 77 -2.28 4.66 3.48
CA SER A 77 -3.51 5.21 2.91
C SER A 77 -4.66 4.68 3.74
N ARG A 78 -5.04 5.43 4.78
CA ARG A 78 -5.92 4.92 5.84
C ARG A 78 -7.27 5.61 5.93
N ASP A 79 -7.38 6.80 5.35
CA ASP A 79 -8.59 7.62 5.31
C ASP A 79 -9.45 7.39 4.05
N GLY A 80 -8.88 6.72 3.03
CA GLY A 80 -9.57 6.45 1.77
C GLY A 80 -9.68 7.66 0.84
N ASP A 81 -9.05 8.79 1.19
CA ASP A 81 -8.98 9.98 0.34
C ASP A 81 -7.79 9.86 -0.63
N TYR A 82 -8.09 9.86 -1.92
CA TYR A 82 -7.07 9.74 -2.97
C TYR A 82 -6.34 11.06 -3.28
N ILE A 83 -6.87 12.18 -2.78
CA ILE A 83 -6.31 13.52 -3.00
C ILE A 83 -5.23 13.81 -1.95
N THR A 84 -5.31 13.16 -0.79
CA THR A 84 -4.37 13.29 0.31
C THR A 84 -3.33 12.18 0.29
N GLY A 85 -2.05 12.55 0.30
CA GLY A 85 -0.96 11.62 0.53
C GLY A 85 -0.65 11.50 2.01
N GLU A 86 -0.37 10.28 2.47
CA GLU A 86 -0.03 10.00 3.86
C GLU A 86 1.29 9.23 3.95
N ARG A 87 2.22 9.73 4.76
CA ARG A 87 3.46 9.01 5.14
C ARG A 87 3.46 8.77 6.64
N LEU A 88 3.79 7.56 7.05
CA LEU A 88 3.94 7.19 8.46
C LEU A 88 5.34 6.62 8.68
N TRP A 89 6.01 7.11 9.69
CA TRP A 89 7.20 6.48 10.25
C TRP A 89 6.91 6.04 11.68
N HIS A 90 7.41 4.86 12.03
CA HIS A 90 7.37 4.31 13.37
C HIS A 90 8.73 3.71 13.70
N GLY A 91 9.24 4.00 14.90
CA GLY A 91 10.53 3.47 15.34
C GLY A 91 10.82 3.88 16.78
N THR A 92 12.03 3.61 17.23
CA THR A 92 12.50 3.97 18.57
C THR A 92 13.41 5.18 18.52
N VAL A 93 13.26 6.09 19.48
CA VAL A 93 14.13 7.25 19.70
C VAL A 93 14.70 7.19 21.12
N VAL A 94 15.89 7.73 21.30
CA VAL A 94 16.54 7.94 22.59
C VAL A 94 16.09 9.28 23.18
N ASP A 95 15.70 9.27 24.44
CA ASP A 95 15.26 10.45 25.18
C ASP A 95 16.39 11.45 25.38
N GLY A 96 16.09 12.74 25.17
CA GLY A 96 17.06 13.83 25.27
C GLY A 96 17.95 14.00 24.03
N ASP A 97 17.95 13.04 23.10
CA ASP A 97 18.62 13.20 21.82
C ASP A 97 17.83 14.13 20.89
N THR A 98 18.58 14.84 20.05
CA THR A 98 18.02 15.69 19.01
C THR A 98 17.96 14.92 17.70
N TYR A 99 16.84 15.05 17.00
CA TYR A 99 16.57 14.43 15.72
C TYR A 99 16.17 15.49 14.70
N TYR A 100 16.51 15.23 13.44
CA TYR A 100 16.13 16.06 12.32
C TYR A 100 15.19 15.31 11.39
N VAL A 101 14.21 16.03 10.85
CA VAL A 101 13.27 15.52 9.86
C VAL A 101 13.43 16.35 8.59
N LYS A 102 13.82 15.70 7.49
CA LYS A 102 13.87 16.31 6.17
C LYS A 102 12.62 15.94 5.41
N ILE A 103 11.78 16.92 5.10
CA ILE A 103 10.68 16.74 4.15
C ILE A 103 11.20 17.13 2.78
N THR A 104 10.97 16.29 1.77
CA THR A 104 11.38 16.56 0.39
C THR A 104 10.15 16.60 -0.50
N ASN A 105 10.00 17.71 -1.24
CA ASN A 105 9.07 17.79 -2.35
C ASN A 105 9.81 17.56 -3.67
N GLY A 106 9.92 16.29 -4.09
CA GLY A 106 10.50 15.92 -5.36
C GLY A 106 9.61 16.16 -6.58
N THR A 107 8.43 16.76 -6.42
CA THR A 107 7.48 16.99 -7.51
C THR A 107 7.80 18.26 -8.30
N SER A 108 7.13 18.45 -9.44
CA SER A 108 7.12 19.72 -10.20
C SER A 108 6.03 20.69 -9.73
N LYS A 109 5.30 20.38 -8.65
CA LYS A 109 4.17 21.17 -8.15
C LYS A 109 4.41 21.65 -6.73
N TRP A 110 3.64 22.66 -6.34
CA TRP A 110 3.52 23.05 -4.95
C TRP A 110 2.75 21.99 -4.18
N ILE A 111 3.16 21.71 -2.95
CA ILE A 111 2.41 20.86 -2.03
C ILE A 111 2.13 21.63 -0.74
N ASP A 112 0.95 21.40 -0.16
CA ASP A 112 0.68 21.75 1.24
C ASP A 112 0.86 20.48 2.08
N TYR A 113 1.41 20.61 3.29
CA TYR A 113 1.65 19.47 4.17
C TYR A 113 1.43 19.79 5.64
N HIS A 114 1.14 18.74 6.40
CA HIS A 114 1.01 18.70 7.84
C HIS A 114 1.92 17.58 8.37
N LEU A 115 2.94 17.93 9.14
CA LEU A 115 3.80 16.98 9.85
C LEU A 115 3.41 16.96 11.32
N VAL A 116 3.01 15.79 11.82
CA VAL A 116 2.45 15.64 13.17
C VAL A 116 3.07 14.47 13.92
N PRO A 117 3.39 14.66 15.20
CA PRO A 117 3.81 13.56 16.05
C PRO A 117 2.63 12.63 16.37
N GLY A 118 2.93 11.35 16.50
CA GLY A 118 1.96 10.29 16.73
C GLY A 118 1.53 9.59 15.44
N ASP A 119 0.84 8.47 15.65
CA ASP A 119 0.14 7.77 14.60
C ASP A 119 -1.28 8.34 14.47
N ILE A 120 -1.45 9.32 13.57
CA ILE A 120 -2.69 10.06 13.39
C ILE A 120 -3.38 9.60 12.11
N ILE A 121 -4.71 9.50 12.13
CA ILE A 121 -5.55 9.14 10.98
C ILE A 121 -6.61 10.25 10.81
N ASN A 122 -7.04 10.51 9.57
CA ASN A 122 -8.12 11.46 9.24
C ASN A 122 -7.84 12.90 9.71
N MET A 123 -6.65 13.42 9.43
CA MET A 123 -6.38 14.84 9.69
C MET A 123 -7.11 15.70 8.64
N GLU A 124 -8.07 16.52 9.08
CA GLU A 124 -8.71 17.50 8.20
C GLU A 124 -7.67 18.54 7.75
N LEU A 125 -7.17 18.37 6.52
CA LEU A 125 -6.44 19.42 5.82
C LEU A 125 -7.45 20.49 5.46
N GLY A 126 -7.42 21.63 6.17
CA GLY A 126 -8.35 22.74 5.96
C GLY A 126 -8.47 23.17 4.49
N GLU A 127 -9.57 23.83 4.14
CA GLU A 127 -10.04 24.04 2.76
C GLU A 127 -8.90 24.33 1.76
N PRO A 128 -8.77 23.53 0.69
CA PRO A 128 -7.78 23.78 -0.34
C PRO A 128 -8.06 25.15 -0.96
N LYS A 129 -7.08 26.07 -0.91
CA LYS A 129 -7.10 27.31 -1.71
C LYS A 129 -6.81 27.01 -3.19
N ILE A 130 -7.56 26.10 -3.78
CA ILE A 130 -7.54 25.79 -5.21
C ILE A 130 -8.89 26.26 -5.77
N LYS A 131 -8.86 27.18 -6.74
CA LYS A 131 -10.06 27.61 -7.46
C LYS A 131 -10.80 26.37 -7.98
N PRO A 132 -12.13 26.28 -7.81
CA PRO A 132 -12.87 25.05 -8.05
C PRO A 132 -12.86 24.69 -9.54
N GLN A 133 -12.09 23.68 -9.90
CA GLN A 133 -12.41 22.86 -11.06
C GLN A 133 -13.45 21.85 -10.56
N LYS A 134 -14.63 21.86 -11.20
CA LYS A 134 -15.79 21.04 -10.80
C LYS A 134 -15.35 19.62 -10.44
N ALA A 135 -15.49 19.26 -9.16
CA ALA A 135 -15.34 17.90 -8.70
C ALA A 135 -16.39 17.05 -9.43
N VAL A 136 -15.94 16.16 -10.31
CA VAL A 136 -16.79 15.06 -10.77
C VAL A 136 -16.92 14.13 -9.57
N VAL A 137 -18.10 14.12 -8.96
CA VAL A 137 -18.46 13.12 -7.95
C VAL A 137 -18.39 11.76 -8.65
N GLN A 138 -17.29 11.03 -8.46
CA GLN A 138 -17.24 9.61 -8.79
C GLN A 138 -18.06 8.88 -7.73
N ILE A 139 -19.29 8.52 -8.09
CA ILE A 139 -20.06 7.50 -7.37
C ILE A 139 -19.17 6.25 -7.33
N PRO A 140 -18.98 5.59 -6.17
CA PRO A 140 -18.25 4.33 -6.12
C PRO A 140 -18.94 3.36 -7.09
N ALA A 141 -18.22 2.94 -8.13
CA ALA A 141 -18.74 1.97 -9.09
C ALA A 141 -19.13 0.70 -8.34
N GLU A 142 -20.27 0.10 -8.70
CA GLU A 142 -20.65 -1.19 -8.16
C GLU A 142 -19.51 -2.20 -8.37
N PRO A 143 -19.22 -3.09 -7.40
CA PRO A 143 -18.13 -4.05 -7.51
C PRO A 143 -18.42 -5.01 -8.67
N THR A 144 -17.71 -4.82 -9.79
CA THR A 144 -17.86 -5.65 -10.99
C THR A 144 -16.85 -6.80 -11.03
N GLY A 145 -15.75 -6.68 -10.29
CA GLY A 145 -14.62 -7.60 -10.38
C GLY A 145 -13.79 -7.46 -11.65
N LYS A 146 -14.15 -6.58 -12.59
CA LYS A 146 -13.43 -6.47 -13.87
C LYS A 146 -12.10 -5.74 -13.75
N ASP A 147 -11.94 -4.97 -12.67
CA ASP A 147 -10.72 -4.27 -12.37
C ASP A 147 -10.47 -4.15 -10.86
N ILE A 148 -9.24 -3.80 -10.51
CA ILE A 148 -8.81 -3.61 -9.12
C ILE A 148 -9.46 -2.37 -8.48
N GLY A 149 -10.06 -1.46 -9.24
CA GLY A 149 -10.79 -0.28 -8.77
C GLY A 149 -12.17 -0.62 -8.18
N ALA A 150 -12.82 -1.66 -8.72
CA ALA A 150 -14.11 -2.17 -8.28
C ALA A 150 -14.08 -3.72 -8.08
N PRO A 151 -13.23 -4.23 -7.17
CA PRO A 151 -13.04 -5.67 -6.99
C PRO A 151 -14.22 -6.30 -6.25
N LEU A 152 -14.47 -7.59 -6.50
CA LEU A 152 -15.43 -8.36 -5.74
C LEU A 152 -14.91 -8.59 -4.31
N LEU A 153 -15.78 -8.47 -3.31
CA LEU A 153 -15.40 -8.80 -1.94
C LEU A 153 -15.31 -10.33 -1.80
N LEU A 154 -14.15 -10.83 -1.37
CA LEU A 154 -14.04 -12.23 -0.94
C LEU A 154 -14.77 -12.40 0.38
N GLN A 155 -15.86 -13.17 0.32
CA GLN A 155 -16.48 -13.68 1.54
C GLN A 155 -15.52 -14.67 2.20
N LYS A 156 -15.47 -14.67 3.54
CA LYS A 156 -14.62 -15.60 4.29
C LYS A 156 -14.85 -17.04 3.81
N GLY A 157 -13.80 -17.69 3.30
CA GLY A 157 -13.85 -19.09 2.89
C GLY A 157 -13.66 -19.29 1.39
N ARG A 158 -14.54 -20.11 0.79
CA ARG A 158 -14.51 -20.53 -0.62
C ARG A 158 -15.45 -19.65 -1.44
N THR A 159 -14.96 -19.14 -2.57
CA THR A 159 -15.74 -18.39 -3.55
C THR A 159 -15.64 -19.09 -4.89
N SER A 160 -16.77 -19.40 -5.51
CA SER A 160 -16.84 -20.13 -6.78
C SER A 160 -17.48 -19.27 -7.86
N GLY A 161 -17.13 -19.52 -9.12
CA GLY A 161 -17.69 -18.78 -10.24
C GLY A 161 -17.24 -19.30 -11.60
N LYS A 162 -17.52 -18.51 -12.62
CA LYS A 162 -17.10 -18.74 -14.01
C LYS A 162 -16.21 -17.61 -14.47
N LEU A 163 -15.24 -17.91 -15.30
CA LEU A 163 -14.33 -16.91 -15.88
C LEU A 163 -14.18 -17.18 -17.37
N ALA A 164 -14.63 -16.24 -18.21
CA ALA A 164 -14.56 -16.43 -19.65
C ALA A 164 -13.11 -16.36 -20.17
N ALA A 165 -12.93 -16.77 -21.42
CA ALA A 165 -11.63 -16.72 -22.09
C ALA A 165 -11.13 -15.27 -22.22
N GLY A 166 -9.89 -15.02 -21.82
CA GLY A 166 -9.24 -13.71 -21.85
C GLY A 166 -9.70 -12.74 -20.76
N GLU A 167 -10.56 -13.16 -19.83
CA GLU A 167 -11.06 -12.29 -18.77
C GLU A 167 -10.15 -12.28 -17.53
N ASP A 168 -10.16 -11.14 -16.86
CA ASP A 168 -9.61 -10.92 -15.53
C ASP A 168 -10.75 -10.81 -14.52
N LEU A 169 -10.56 -11.40 -13.34
CA LEU A 169 -11.43 -11.20 -12.19
C LEU A 169 -10.61 -10.78 -10.98
N TRP A 170 -11.05 -9.70 -10.35
CA TRP A 170 -10.41 -9.06 -9.22
C TRP A 170 -11.24 -9.26 -7.97
N PHE A 171 -10.56 -9.71 -6.93
CA PHE A 171 -11.11 -9.85 -5.61
C PHE A 171 -10.35 -9.00 -4.60
N SER A 172 -11.01 -8.61 -3.52
CA SER A 172 -10.37 -7.97 -2.37
C SER A 172 -10.67 -8.74 -1.08
N PHE A 173 -9.69 -8.79 -0.18
CA PHE A 173 -9.90 -9.25 1.18
C PHE A 173 -8.99 -8.50 2.16
N THR A 174 -9.44 -8.37 3.40
CA THR A 174 -8.67 -7.72 4.46
C THR A 174 -8.24 -8.76 5.48
N THR A 175 -6.94 -8.80 5.79
CA THR A 175 -6.40 -9.66 6.84
C THR A 175 -6.91 -9.20 8.21
N PRO A 176 -7.18 -10.14 9.14
CA PRO A 176 -7.72 -9.78 10.45
C PRO A 176 -6.67 -9.01 11.26
N ASN A 177 -7.15 -8.09 12.10
CA ASN A 177 -6.33 -7.47 13.13
C ASN A 177 -6.17 -8.47 14.30
N THR A 178 -4.97 -9.00 14.49
CA THR A 178 -4.64 -9.95 15.57
C THR A 178 -4.10 -9.25 16.81
N ASN A 179 -3.51 -8.06 16.66
CA ASN A 179 -2.96 -7.27 17.75
C ASN A 179 -3.10 -5.77 17.45
N LYS A 180 -3.79 -5.03 18.31
CA LYS A 180 -3.98 -3.58 18.14
C LYS A 180 -2.68 -2.76 18.24
N LYS A 181 -1.58 -3.36 18.69
CA LYS A 181 -0.31 -2.68 18.96
C LYS A 181 0.85 -3.10 18.05
N SER A 182 0.67 -4.08 17.16
CA SER A 182 1.72 -4.51 16.23
C SER A 182 1.14 -4.99 14.90
N PHE A 183 1.91 -4.78 13.83
CA PHE A 183 1.69 -5.47 12.57
C PHE A 183 2.30 -6.87 12.67
N ASP A 184 1.46 -7.89 12.47
CA ASP A 184 1.89 -9.28 12.50
C ASP A 184 1.94 -9.81 11.06
N PHE A 185 2.95 -10.61 10.76
CA PHE A 185 3.03 -11.36 9.50
C PHE A 185 2.28 -12.67 9.65
N LEU A 186 1.08 -12.74 9.07
CA LEU A 186 0.19 -13.88 9.19
C LEU A 186 0.45 -14.87 8.05
N PRO A 187 0.62 -16.18 8.30
CA PRO A 187 0.79 -17.15 7.25
C PRO A 187 -0.54 -17.39 6.53
N TYR A 188 -0.54 -17.29 5.22
CA TYR A 188 -1.71 -17.46 4.36
C TYR A 188 -1.43 -18.46 3.25
N SER A 189 -2.51 -19.08 2.80
CA SER A 189 -2.59 -19.97 1.65
C SER A 189 -3.76 -19.51 0.77
N ILE A 190 -3.47 -19.24 -0.50
CA ILE A 190 -4.45 -18.84 -1.50
C ILE A 190 -4.43 -19.90 -2.59
N GLY A 191 -5.53 -20.65 -2.67
CA GLY A 191 -5.68 -21.75 -3.62
C GLY A 191 -6.74 -21.44 -4.65
N LEU A 192 -6.45 -21.68 -5.93
CA LEU A 192 -7.46 -21.70 -7.00
C LEU A 192 -7.56 -23.10 -7.56
N THR A 193 -8.75 -23.69 -7.53
CA THR A 193 -9.04 -24.93 -8.24
C THR A 193 -9.95 -24.65 -9.41
N HIS A 194 -9.68 -25.19 -10.60
CA HIS A 194 -10.56 -25.03 -11.75
C HIS A 194 -10.67 -26.33 -12.55
N LYS A 195 -11.75 -26.46 -13.32
CA LYS A 195 -11.86 -27.51 -14.33
C LYS A 195 -11.28 -26.99 -15.65
N PRO A 196 -10.33 -27.68 -16.28
CA PRO A 196 -9.89 -27.31 -17.62
C PRO A 196 -11.07 -27.54 -18.58
N GLY A 197 -11.35 -26.57 -19.44
CA GLY A 197 -12.25 -26.80 -20.57
C GLY A 197 -11.70 -27.89 -21.49
N TYR A 198 -12.55 -28.52 -22.31
CA TYR A 198 -12.18 -29.63 -23.19
C TYR A 198 -10.89 -29.32 -23.98
N GLY A 199 -9.81 -30.01 -23.62
CA GLY A 199 -8.54 -30.04 -24.36
C GLY A 199 -7.48 -28.98 -24.01
N TYR A 200 -7.58 -28.25 -22.89
CA TYR A 200 -6.64 -27.15 -22.58
C TYR A 200 -5.63 -27.44 -21.45
N LEU A 201 -4.43 -26.89 -21.64
CA LEU A 201 -3.28 -26.99 -20.73
C LEU A 201 -3.53 -26.21 -19.43
N ALA A 202 -3.12 -26.78 -18.30
CA ALA A 202 -3.20 -26.16 -16.97
C ALA A 202 -2.59 -24.73 -16.92
N HIS A 203 -1.58 -24.46 -17.75
CA HIS A 203 -0.69 -23.28 -17.69
C HIS A 203 -1.30 -21.93 -18.11
N HIS A 204 -2.58 -21.87 -18.44
CA HIS A 204 -3.22 -20.64 -18.93
C HIS A 204 -4.00 -19.89 -17.86
N ILE A 205 -3.93 -20.32 -16.60
CA ILE A 205 -4.56 -19.61 -15.49
C ILE A 205 -3.49 -18.97 -14.61
N ASN A 206 -3.60 -17.67 -14.39
CA ASN A 206 -2.70 -16.92 -13.51
C ASN A 206 -3.44 -16.46 -12.26
N VAL A 207 -2.82 -16.65 -11.11
CA VAL A 207 -3.31 -16.16 -9.81
C VAL A 207 -2.25 -15.24 -9.24
N GLU A 208 -2.57 -13.97 -9.08
CA GLU A 208 -1.63 -12.94 -8.66
C GLU A 208 -2.17 -12.23 -7.42
N ILE A 209 -1.30 -11.92 -6.47
CA ILE A 209 -1.67 -11.22 -5.25
C ILE A 209 -1.00 -9.85 -5.25
N TYR A 210 -1.80 -8.81 -5.07
CA TYR A 210 -1.33 -7.44 -5.06
C TYR A 210 -1.62 -6.82 -3.70
N PRO A 211 -0.68 -6.08 -3.10
CA PRO A 211 -0.95 -5.31 -1.91
C PRO A 211 -1.76 -4.06 -2.29
N TYR A 212 -2.47 -3.47 -1.31
CA TYR A 212 -3.40 -2.36 -1.55
C TYR A 212 -2.80 -1.20 -2.39
N GLN A 213 -1.51 -0.91 -2.21
CA GLN A 213 -0.80 0.17 -2.89
C GLN A 213 -0.84 0.05 -4.42
N MET A 214 -0.99 -1.17 -4.97
CA MET A 214 -1.00 -1.41 -6.41
C MET A 214 -2.29 -0.91 -7.09
N GLN A 215 -3.41 -0.80 -6.35
CA GLN A 215 -4.63 -0.19 -6.89
C GLN A 215 -4.38 1.25 -7.32
N GLN A 216 -3.51 1.97 -6.60
CA GLN A 216 -3.16 3.34 -6.95
C GLN A 216 -2.35 3.39 -8.25
N ILE A 217 -1.42 2.44 -8.47
CA ILE A 217 -0.68 2.30 -9.75
C ILE A 217 -1.65 2.05 -10.91
N TRP A 218 -2.64 1.18 -10.74
CA TRP A 218 -3.68 0.96 -11.75
C TRP A 218 -4.52 2.22 -12.01
N ARG A 219 -4.98 2.92 -10.96
CA ARG A 219 -5.78 4.17 -11.10
C ARG A 219 -5.03 5.28 -11.84
N ARG A 220 -3.70 5.22 -11.90
CA ARG A 220 -2.84 6.16 -12.64
C ARG A 220 -2.77 5.85 -14.14
N GLY A 221 -3.43 4.79 -14.62
CA GLY A 221 -3.39 4.33 -16.01
C GLY A 221 -2.11 3.58 -16.38
N THR A 222 -1.21 3.34 -15.42
CA THR A 222 0.06 2.62 -15.59
C THR A 222 -0.05 1.20 -15.04
N GLY A 223 -1.13 0.49 -15.38
CA GLY A 223 -1.41 -0.84 -14.84
C GLY A 223 -0.30 -1.87 -15.12
N ASP A 224 0.47 -1.67 -16.18
CA ASP A 224 1.60 -2.52 -16.56
C ASP A 224 2.80 -2.43 -15.58
N GLU A 225 2.85 -1.39 -14.74
CA GLU A 225 3.86 -1.23 -13.69
C GLU A 225 3.49 -1.97 -12.39
N MET A 226 2.29 -2.54 -12.30
CA MET A 226 1.90 -3.27 -11.10
C MET A 226 2.75 -4.53 -10.96
N THR A 227 3.35 -4.70 -9.79
CA THR A 227 4.12 -5.90 -9.46
C THR A 227 3.37 -6.70 -8.40
N PRO A 228 3.06 -7.99 -8.65
CA PRO A 228 2.42 -8.81 -7.64
C PRO A 228 3.40 -9.08 -6.48
N LEU A 229 2.86 -9.14 -5.26
CA LEU A 229 3.55 -9.66 -4.09
C LEU A 229 3.95 -11.12 -4.30
N GLY A 230 3.13 -11.87 -5.02
CA GLY A 230 3.44 -13.22 -5.44
C GLY A 230 2.44 -13.77 -6.45
N VAL A 231 2.86 -14.84 -7.11
CA VAL A 231 2.09 -15.54 -8.13
C VAL A 231 1.86 -16.98 -7.66
N GLY A 232 0.65 -17.49 -7.84
CA GLY A 232 0.34 -18.88 -7.57
C GLY A 232 1.11 -19.80 -8.51
N SER A 233 1.58 -20.91 -7.98
CA SER A 233 2.22 -21.97 -8.77
C SER A 233 1.28 -23.15 -8.98
N PHE A 234 1.34 -23.77 -10.15
CA PHE A 234 0.61 -25.02 -10.41
C PHE A 234 1.12 -26.10 -9.46
N THR A 235 0.21 -26.75 -8.74
CA THR A 235 0.58 -27.75 -7.72
C THR A 235 0.15 -29.16 -8.07
N LYS A 236 -1.07 -29.34 -8.60
CA LYS A 236 -1.65 -30.66 -8.76
C LYS A 236 -2.72 -30.70 -9.85
N TYR A 237 -2.75 -31.81 -10.57
CA TYR A 237 -3.89 -32.28 -11.37
C TYR A 237 -4.60 -33.42 -10.63
N ASN A 238 -5.92 -33.40 -10.58
CA ASN A 238 -6.75 -34.47 -10.07
C ASN A 238 -7.53 -35.12 -11.21
N GLU A 239 -7.02 -36.25 -11.71
CA GLU A 239 -7.61 -37.02 -12.81
C GLU A 239 -9.07 -37.41 -12.55
N ALA A 240 -9.42 -37.79 -11.32
CA ALA A 240 -10.76 -38.27 -11.00
C ALA A 240 -11.82 -37.16 -11.06
N ALA A 241 -11.42 -35.93 -10.76
CA ALA A 241 -12.31 -34.76 -10.77
C ALA A 241 -12.13 -33.88 -12.01
N ASP A 242 -11.11 -34.17 -12.83
CA ASP A 242 -10.59 -33.32 -13.89
C ASP A 242 -10.42 -31.87 -13.40
N THR A 243 -9.58 -31.69 -12.38
CA THR A 243 -9.31 -30.35 -11.81
C THR A 243 -7.83 -30.05 -11.69
N HIS A 244 -7.48 -28.79 -11.94
CA HIS A 244 -6.16 -28.22 -11.71
C HIS A 244 -6.18 -27.32 -10.48
N THR A 245 -5.13 -27.39 -9.66
CA THR A 245 -4.98 -26.54 -8.47
C THR A 245 -3.72 -25.71 -8.54
N TRP A 246 -3.90 -24.41 -8.35
CA TRP A 246 -2.86 -23.40 -8.16
C TRP A 246 -2.80 -23.01 -6.69
N LEU A 247 -1.59 -22.82 -6.16
CA LEU A 247 -1.38 -22.45 -4.78
C LEU A 247 -0.34 -21.35 -4.67
N TRP A 248 -0.67 -20.34 -3.88
CA TRP A 248 0.28 -19.39 -3.31
C TRP A 248 0.32 -19.56 -1.80
N ASP A 249 1.51 -19.61 -1.24
CA ASP A 249 1.76 -19.64 0.19
C ASP A 249 2.72 -18.52 0.56
N GLY A 250 2.42 -17.77 1.62
CA GLY A 250 3.28 -16.67 2.05
C GLY A 250 2.81 -16.03 3.34
N HIS A 251 3.42 -14.90 3.68
CA HIS A 251 3.06 -14.12 4.85
C HIS A 251 2.45 -12.78 4.41
N LEU A 252 1.31 -12.44 5.01
CA LEU A 252 0.61 -11.19 4.75
C LEU A 252 0.57 -10.36 6.03
N VAL A 253 0.81 -9.06 5.90
CA VAL A 253 0.68 -8.11 7.01
C VAL A 253 -0.78 -8.09 7.49
N SER A 254 -0.98 -8.13 8.80
CA SER A 254 -2.30 -8.01 9.45
C SER A 254 -2.95 -6.65 9.19
N ASN A 255 -4.28 -6.58 9.32
CA ASN A 255 -5.08 -5.37 9.14
C ASN A 255 -4.82 -4.62 7.81
N THR A 256 -4.52 -5.38 6.75
CA THR A 256 -4.17 -4.83 5.44
C THR A 256 -5.06 -5.46 4.36
N THR A 257 -5.53 -4.65 3.42
CA THR A 257 -6.28 -5.12 2.26
C THR A 257 -5.33 -5.61 1.17
N TYR A 258 -5.65 -6.76 0.59
CA TYR A 258 -4.97 -7.33 -0.56
C TYR A 258 -5.97 -7.57 -1.67
N PHE A 259 -5.47 -7.53 -2.90
CA PHE A 259 -6.21 -7.86 -4.10
C PHE A 259 -5.71 -9.17 -4.69
N ILE A 260 -6.62 -9.98 -5.19
CA ILE A 260 -6.31 -11.21 -5.92
C ILE A 260 -6.82 -11.03 -7.33
N ARG A 261 -5.95 -11.19 -8.31
CA ARG A 261 -6.32 -11.28 -9.73
C ARG A 261 -6.32 -12.74 -10.13
N ILE A 262 -7.41 -13.19 -10.72
CA ILE A 262 -7.47 -14.42 -11.50
C ILE A 262 -7.55 -14.02 -12.96
N ARG A 263 -6.66 -14.55 -13.79
CA ARG A 263 -6.69 -14.35 -15.24
C ARG A 263 -6.84 -15.69 -15.94
N ASN A 264 -7.73 -15.74 -16.92
CA ASN A 264 -7.85 -16.87 -17.83
C ASN A 264 -7.27 -16.50 -19.20
N ASP A 265 -5.99 -16.83 -19.41
CA ASP A 265 -5.31 -16.70 -20.71
C ASP A 265 -5.66 -17.86 -21.68
N GLY A 266 -6.60 -18.73 -21.29
CA GLY A 266 -7.06 -19.86 -22.07
C GLY A 266 -8.11 -19.46 -23.10
N GLY A 267 -8.33 -20.34 -24.07
CA GLY A 267 -9.32 -20.13 -25.15
C GLY A 267 -10.76 -20.49 -24.78
N GLN A 268 -11.05 -20.87 -23.53
CA GLN A 268 -12.38 -21.35 -23.10
C GLN A 268 -12.74 -20.81 -21.71
N GLU A 269 -14.05 -20.70 -21.44
CA GLU A 269 -14.55 -20.42 -20.09
C GLU A 269 -14.17 -21.55 -19.12
N ILE A 270 -13.82 -21.19 -17.89
CA ILE A 270 -13.56 -22.14 -16.80
C ILE A 270 -14.52 -21.92 -15.64
N ASP A 271 -14.90 -23.03 -14.99
CA ASP A 271 -15.44 -22.99 -13.63
C ASP A 271 -14.27 -22.96 -12.64
N TYR A 272 -14.33 -22.07 -11.64
CA TYR A 272 -13.28 -21.92 -10.64
C TYR A 272 -13.81 -21.94 -9.20
N ASP A 273 -12.90 -22.29 -8.29
CA ASP A 273 -13.04 -22.32 -6.85
C ASP A 273 -11.82 -21.65 -6.20
N LEU A 274 -11.99 -20.43 -5.71
CA LEU A 274 -10.98 -19.67 -5.00
C LEU A 274 -11.14 -19.87 -3.48
N LEU A 275 -10.05 -20.22 -2.80
CA LEU A 275 -9.99 -20.42 -1.36
C LEU A 275 -8.88 -19.54 -0.77
N VAL A 276 -9.23 -18.71 0.21
CA VAL A 276 -8.25 -17.95 1.01
C VAL A 276 -8.28 -18.45 2.44
N ARG A 277 -7.16 -18.97 2.94
CA ARG A 277 -7.05 -19.55 4.27
C ARG A 277 -5.83 -19.02 5.02
N ARG A 278 -6.02 -18.65 6.28
CA ARG A 278 -4.91 -18.49 7.22
C ARG A 278 -4.40 -19.88 7.63
N LYS A 279 -3.08 -20.10 7.66
CA LYS A 279 -2.49 -21.36 8.12
C LYS A 279 -2.46 -21.45 9.65
#